data_AF-A0A537VMS5-F1
#
_entry.id   AF-A0A537VMS5-F1
#
_cell.length_a   1.000
_cell.length_b   1.000
_cell.length_c   1.000
_cell.angle_alpha   90.00
_cell.angle_beta   90.00
_cell.angle_gamma   90.00
#
_symmetry.space_group_name_H-M   'P 1'
#
loop_
_entity.id
_entity.type
_entity.pdbx_description
1 polymer ?
#
loop_
_entity_poly.entity_id
_entity_poly.type
_entity_poly.pdbx_seq_one_letter_code
_entity_poly.pdbx_strand_id
1 'polypeptide(L)'
;MWDNFVICRYYATCLKETARTQEAIDIISAALKSCRLAAKRAQGEGLELIKREEALLLSQAGRLDESFSALQSIRDVAAPTPRYDRAEYLPRTPERLQRLAEIVDSRDVFVLLQGPSFATFPARLHEFADFEFAIATLNSFPPVERELRRINRHADILLFTQPGSIRAWHPELVKFLARSPPNLVVANHYALSGLSEFGLSEREFVARHDKRLLLVHSDGPPLPSRPLHFENGPSVSWLIPLLLFARPRRIFLFGADGGSNPSFSKRPYFYYDNYDAAAEPQEFLNRPGMVSFKGLPRKLDEYNRRQHINAINGDRVIDFAFRSLEAHFGIQVPPIFNVCPNSVHRIFPRIDIDDALARLADGRARPAPERRAKRASKRGRRARTCPTIGRNRS
;
A
#
# COMPACT_ATOMS: atom_id res chain seq x y z
N MET A 1 -28.10 22.41 6.96
CA MET A 1 -26.85 22.19 6.18
C MET A 1 -25.84 21.30 6.91
N TRP A 2 -25.86 21.23 8.25
CA TRP A 2 -24.88 20.50 9.08
C TRP A 2 -25.14 19.01 9.32
N ASP A 3 -26.14 18.41 8.69
CA ASP A 3 -26.49 17.01 8.94
C ASP A 3 -25.59 16.01 8.18
N ASN A 4 -24.87 16.48 7.15
CA ASN A 4 -23.94 15.65 6.40
C ASN A 4 -22.51 15.81 6.93
N PHE A 5 -22.17 15.03 7.95
CA PHE A 5 -20.87 15.04 8.61
C PHE A 5 -19.69 14.72 7.68
N VAL A 6 -19.92 14.01 6.57
CA VAL A 6 -18.90 13.77 5.53
C VAL A 6 -18.53 15.06 4.80
N ILE A 7 -19.54 15.84 4.38
CA ILE A 7 -19.31 17.15 3.74
C ILE A 7 -18.63 18.11 4.72
N CYS A 8 -19.06 18.11 5.99
CA CYS A 8 -18.45 18.93 7.04
C CYS A 8 -16.95 18.60 7.22
N ARG A 9 -16.56 17.32 7.19
CA ARG A 9 -15.17 16.87 7.26
C ARG A 9 -14.31 17.49 6.15
N TYR A 10 -14.77 17.39 4.90
CA TYR A 10 -14.04 17.95 3.76
C TYR A 10 -13.97 19.47 3.82
N TYR A 11 -15.09 20.12 4.18
CA TYR A 11 -15.14 21.57 4.27
C TYR A 11 -14.25 22.12 5.40
N ALA A 12 -14.22 21.46 6.57
CA ALA A 12 -13.31 21.81 7.66
C ALA A 12 -11.84 21.68 7.25
N THR A 13 -11.51 20.70 6.41
CA THR A 13 -10.16 20.58 5.83
C THR A 13 -9.84 21.80 4.99
N CYS A 14 -10.71 22.20 4.07
CA CYS A 14 -10.51 23.41 3.26
C CYS A 14 -10.35 24.67 4.13
N LEU A 15 -11.18 24.84 5.16
CA LEU A 15 -11.08 25.98 6.08
C LEU A 15 -9.72 26.04 6.77
N LYS A 16 -9.22 24.90 7.27
CA LYS A 16 -7.91 24.80 7.91
C LYS A 16 -6.78 25.21 6.96
N GLU A 17 -6.82 24.76 5.71
CA GLU A 17 -5.84 25.15 4.67
C GLU A 17 -5.91 26.64 4.31
N THR A 18 -7.05 27.30 4.54
CA THR A 18 -7.22 28.76 4.36
C THR A 18 -7.02 29.57 5.64
N ALA A 19 -6.37 28.99 6.66
CA ALA A 19 -6.12 29.61 7.97
C ALA A 19 -7.37 29.98 8.79
N ARG A 20 -8.55 29.43 8.46
CA ARG A 20 -9.82 29.60 9.19
C ARG A 20 -10.01 28.50 10.23
N THR A 21 -9.04 28.38 11.13
CA THR A 21 -8.93 27.24 12.06
C THR A 21 -10.09 27.15 13.05
N GLN A 22 -10.54 28.28 13.62
CA GLN A 22 -11.63 28.26 14.59
C GLN A 22 -12.93 27.76 13.98
N GLU A 23 -13.25 28.23 12.77
CA GLU A 23 -14.44 27.76 12.05
C GLU A 23 -14.34 26.27 11.73
N ALA A 24 -13.16 25.78 11.30
CA ALA A 24 -12.96 24.36 11.10
C ALA A 24 -13.24 23.53 12.37
N ILE A 25 -12.82 24.02 13.55
CA ILE A 25 -13.06 23.37 14.85
C ILE A 25 -14.55 23.32 15.16
N ASP A 26 -15.27 24.41 14.96
CA ASP A 26 -16.72 24.49 15.24
C ASP A 26 -17.50 23.52 14.34
N ILE A 27 -17.12 23.45 13.06
CA ILE A 27 -17.70 22.53 12.07
C ILE A 27 -17.44 21.08 12.44
N ILE A 28 -16.20 20.73 12.80
CA ILE A 28 -15.86 19.37 13.24
C ILE A 28 -16.66 19.00 14.48
N SER A 29 -16.80 19.92 15.43
CA SER A 29 -17.54 19.70 16.68
C SER A 29 -19.02 19.45 16.43
N ALA A 30 -19.64 20.22 15.52
CA ALA A 30 -21.03 19.99 15.10
C ALA A 30 -21.18 18.64 14.36
N ALA A 31 -20.27 18.35 13.43
CA ALA A 31 -20.27 17.10 12.66
C ALA A 31 -20.14 15.87 13.56
N LEU A 32 -19.29 15.91 14.60
CA LEU A 32 -19.15 14.83 15.58
C LEU A 32 -20.45 14.57 16.35
N LYS A 33 -21.18 15.62 16.74
CA LYS A 33 -22.49 15.47 17.40
C LYS A 33 -23.49 14.77 16.48
N SER A 34 -23.59 15.23 15.23
CA SER A 34 -24.47 14.62 14.21
C SER A 34 -24.10 13.16 13.93
N CYS A 35 -22.81 12.88 13.79
CA CYS A 35 -22.27 11.54 13.55
C CYS A 35 -22.64 10.57 14.69
N ARG A 36 -22.44 10.98 15.96
CA ARG A 36 -22.80 10.17 17.14
C ARG A 36 -24.30 9.93 17.26
N LEU A 37 -25.14 10.89 16.88
CA LEU A 37 -26.59 10.71 16.85
C LEU A 37 -27.00 9.71 15.77
N ALA A 38 -26.38 9.77 14.59
CA ALA A 38 -26.61 8.81 13.51
C ALA A 38 -26.17 7.39 13.93
N ALA A 39 -25.03 7.27 14.63
CA ALA A 39 -24.52 5.99 15.11
C ALA A 39 -25.51 5.26 16.03
N LYS A 40 -26.26 5.98 16.89
CA LYS A 40 -27.28 5.37 17.78
C LYS A 40 -28.44 4.70 17.03
N ARG A 41 -28.65 5.05 15.76
CA ARG A 41 -29.77 4.56 14.94
C ARG A 41 -29.33 3.55 13.89
N ALA A 42 -28.02 3.40 13.68
CA ALA A 42 -27.46 2.53 12.65
C ALA A 42 -27.07 1.17 13.22
N GLN A 43 -27.01 0.16 12.35
CA GLN A 43 -26.58 -1.19 12.66
C GLN A 43 -25.77 -1.77 11.50
N GLY A 44 -25.02 -2.84 11.77
CA GLY A 44 -24.20 -3.54 10.77
C GLY A 44 -23.24 -2.60 10.02
N GLU A 45 -23.11 -2.80 8.70
CA GLU A 45 -22.20 -2.04 7.83
C GLU A 45 -22.45 -0.52 7.88
N GLY A 46 -23.71 -0.08 8.02
CA GLY A 46 -24.03 1.34 8.13
C GLY A 46 -23.41 1.97 9.40
N LEU A 47 -23.36 1.23 10.51
CA LEU A 47 -22.71 1.68 11.73
C LEU A 47 -21.18 1.68 11.59
N GLU A 48 -20.59 0.70 10.89
CA GLU A 48 -19.15 0.71 10.59
C GLU A 48 -18.73 1.98 9.84
N LEU A 49 -19.50 2.36 8.81
CA LEU A 49 -19.25 3.57 8.03
C LEU A 49 -19.35 4.85 8.87
N ILE A 50 -20.36 4.94 9.75
CA ILE A 50 -20.53 6.11 10.62
C ILE A 50 -19.38 6.18 11.63
N LYS A 51 -18.98 5.06 12.22
CA LYS A 51 -17.85 5.01 13.16
C LYS A 51 -16.51 5.34 12.51
N ARG A 52 -16.32 4.94 11.24
CA ARG A 52 -15.20 5.39 10.43
C ARG A 52 -15.18 6.92 10.29
N GLU A 53 -16.32 7.53 9.94
CA GLU A 53 -16.40 9.00 9.83
C GLU A 53 -16.20 9.70 11.17
N GLU A 54 -16.70 9.14 12.28
CA GLU A 54 -16.41 9.62 13.63
C GLU A 54 -14.89 9.63 13.88
N ALA A 55 -14.20 8.52 13.56
CA ALA A 55 -12.76 8.41 13.71
C ALA A 55 -12.00 9.43 12.84
N LEU A 56 -12.42 9.64 11.60
CA LEU A 56 -11.82 10.63 10.69
C LEU A 56 -11.98 12.06 11.22
N LEU A 57 -13.17 12.42 11.71
CA LEU A 57 -13.42 13.73 12.32
C LEU A 57 -12.58 13.95 13.59
N LEU A 58 -12.48 12.93 14.46
CA LEU A 58 -11.64 12.97 15.65
C LEU A 58 -10.16 13.17 15.31
N SER A 59 -9.67 12.46 14.28
CA SER A 59 -8.29 12.63 13.79
C SER A 59 -8.05 14.05 13.28
N GLN A 60 -8.99 14.62 12.50
CA GLN A 60 -8.90 16.00 12.02
C GLN A 60 -8.91 17.04 13.16
N ALA A 61 -9.61 16.76 14.24
CA ALA A 61 -9.61 17.56 15.48
C ALA A 61 -8.35 17.36 16.34
N GLY A 62 -7.39 16.51 15.93
CA GLY A 62 -6.18 16.21 16.70
C GLY A 62 -6.40 15.25 17.88
N ARG A 63 -7.58 14.62 17.98
CA ARG A 63 -7.96 13.70 19.06
C ARG A 63 -7.66 12.26 18.66
N LEU A 64 -6.37 11.95 18.51
CA LEU A 64 -5.90 10.70 17.91
C LEU A 64 -6.28 9.44 18.70
N ASP A 65 -6.23 9.49 20.03
CA ASP A 65 -6.58 8.34 20.89
C ASP A 65 -8.07 8.00 20.79
N GLU A 66 -8.92 9.03 20.77
CA GLU A 66 -10.36 8.86 20.58
C GLU A 66 -10.68 8.38 19.15
N SER A 67 -9.94 8.88 18.16
CA SER A 67 -10.04 8.40 16.78
C SER A 67 -9.76 6.90 16.68
N PHE A 68 -8.69 6.43 17.32
CA PHE A 68 -8.35 5.02 17.36
C PHE A 68 -9.37 4.19 18.16
N SER A 69 -9.84 4.71 19.29
CA SER A 69 -10.90 4.07 20.09
C SER A 69 -12.20 3.91 19.28
N ALA A 70 -12.57 4.92 18.48
CA ALA A 70 -13.71 4.85 17.59
C ALA A 70 -13.55 3.76 16.51
N LEU A 71 -12.35 3.60 15.93
CA LEU A 71 -12.05 2.48 15.03
C LEU A 71 -12.16 1.14 15.77
N GLN A 72 -11.57 0.99 16.95
CA GLN A 72 -11.64 -0.27 17.70
C GLN A 72 -13.08 -0.68 18.00
N SER A 73 -13.98 0.28 18.29
CA SER A 73 -15.40 0.01 18.54
C SER A 73 -16.16 -0.61 17.35
N ILE A 74 -15.60 -0.54 16.14
CA ILE A 74 -16.18 -1.21 14.96
C ILE A 74 -16.12 -2.73 15.11
N ARG A 75 -15.10 -3.28 15.78
CA ARG A 75 -15.00 -4.74 15.99
C ARG A 75 -16.17 -5.32 16.79
N ASP A 76 -16.75 -4.52 17.70
CA ASP A 76 -17.87 -4.94 18.54
C ASP A 76 -19.20 -4.98 17.77
N VAL A 77 -19.23 -4.41 16.56
CA VAL A 77 -20.42 -4.25 15.71
C VAL A 77 -20.31 -5.07 14.43
N ALA A 78 -19.09 -5.26 13.93
CA ALA A 78 -18.81 -5.96 12.69
C ALA A 78 -19.13 -7.45 12.74
N ALA A 79 -19.32 -8.06 11.56
CA ALA A 79 -19.33 -9.51 11.44
C ALA A 79 -18.03 -10.10 12.02
N PRO A 80 -18.05 -11.29 12.67
CA PRO A 80 -16.89 -11.87 13.34
C PRO A 80 -15.72 -12.16 12.40
N THR A 81 -15.95 -12.17 11.09
CA THR A 81 -14.93 -12.39 10.06
C THR A 81 -15.00 -11.32 8.97
N PRO A 82 -13.85 -10.84 8.46
CA PRO A 82 -13.78 -9.96 7.28
C PRO A 82 -14.58 -10.51 6.09
N ARG A 83 -15.36 -9.64 5.44
CA ARG A 83 -16.23 -10.03 4.32
C ARG A 83 -15.54 -9.86 2.97
N TYR A 84 -15.11 -10.98 2.39
CA TYR A 84 -14.48 -11.04 1.06
C TYR A 84 -15.41 -11.57 -0.04
N ASP A 85 -16.64 -11.92 0.31
CA ASP A 85 -17.70 -12.44 -0.56
C ASP A 85 -18.58 -11.32 -1.14
N ARG A 86 -17.92 -10.28 -1.64
CA ARG A 86 -18.57 -9.06 -2.14
C ARG A 86 -18.58 -8.99 -3.66
N ALA A 87 -19.57 -8.31 -4.23
CA ALA A 87 -19.69 -8.13 -5.68
C ALA A 87 -18.58 -7.27 -6.27
N GLU A 88 -17.99 -6.38 -5.45
CA GLU A 88 -16.87 -5.52 -5.79
C GLU A 88 -15.52 -6.27 -5.83
N TYR A 89 -15.48 -7.54 -5.39
CA TYR A 89 -14.28 -8.36 -5.38
C TYR A 89 -14.39 -9.55 -6.34
N LEU A 90 -13.25 -10.18 -6.61
CA LEU A 90 -13.24 -11.45 -7.33
C LEU A 90 -13.60 -12.62 -6.41
N PRO A 91 -14.25 -13.68 -6.92
CA PRO A 91 -14.40 -14.93 -6.18
C PRO A 91 -13.04 -15.44 -5.67
N ARG A 92 -12.98 -16.09 -4.50
CA ARG A 92 -11.72 -16.61 -3.94
C ARG A 92 -10.68 -15.52 -3.66
N THR A 93 -11.15 -14.35 -3.22
CA THR A 93 -10.29 -13.25 -2.76
C THR A 93 -9.36 -13.64 -1.60
N PRO A 94 -9.77 -14.45 -0.61
CA PRO A 94 -8.85 -14.93 0.43
C PRO A 94 -7.62 -15.65 -0.14
N GLU A 95 -7.79 -16.51 -1.14
CA GLU A 95 -6.67 -17.22 -1.77
C GLU A 95 -5.78 -16.28 -2.61
N ARG A 96 -6.33 -15.18 -3.14
CA ARG A 96 -5.53 -14.14 -3.81
C ARG A 96 -4.70 -13.33 -2.82
N LEU A 97 -5.23 -13.08 -1.62
CA LEU A 97 -4.45 -12.48 -0.53
C LEU A 97 -3.39 -13.43 0.00
N GLN A 98 -3.68 -14.72 0.07
CA GLN A 98 -2.66 -15.74 0.36
C GLN A 98 -1.57 -15.74 -0.71
N ARG A 99 -1.93 -15.62 -1.99
CA ARG A 99 -0.98 -15.50 -3.09
C ARG A 99 -0.10 -14.27 -2.97
N LEU A 100 -0.67 -13.12 -2.58
CA LEU A 100 0.09 -11.91 -2.27
C LEU A 100 1.10 -12.18 -1.14
N ALA A 101 0.67 -12.87 -0.07
CA ALA A 101 1.54 -13.26 1.04
C ALA A 101 2.64 -14.24 0.60
N GLU A 102 2.36 -15.21 -0.28
CA GLU A 102 3.36 -16.13 -0.86
C GLU A 102 4.37 -15.39 -1.76
N ILE A 103 3.92 -14.38 -2.51
CA ILE A 103 4.82 -13.57 -3.33
C ILE A 103 5.74 -12.76 -2.45
N VAL A 104 5.26 -12.17 -1.35
CA VAL A 104 6.12 -11.41 -0.44
C VAL A 104 6.98 -12.32 0.43
N ASP A 105 6.43 -13.42 0.91
CA ASP A 105 7.05 -14.45 1.75
C ASP A 105 7.80 -13.88 2.97
N SER A 106 7.20 -12.88 3.61
CA SER A 106 7.81 -12.11 4.72
C SER A 106 9.20 -11.53 4.40
N ARG A 107 9.57 -11.38 3.12
CA ARG A 107 10.80 -10.71 2.70
C ARG A 107 10.67 -9.19 2.85
N ASP A 108 11.77 -8.47 2.65
CA ASP A 108 11.69 -7.03 2.44
C ASP A 108 10.96 -6.76 1.12
N VAL A 109 10.23 -5.65 1.05
CA VAL A 109 9.54 -5.21 -0.18
C VAL A 109 10.15 -3.92 -0.67
N PHE A 110 10.58 -3.91 -1.92
CA PHE A 110 10.99 -2.71 -2.61
C PHE A 110 9.81 -2.18 -3.42
N VAL A 111 9.34 -0.99 -3.06
CA VAL A 111 8.31 -0.27 -3.82
C VAL A 111 9.04 0.70 -4.74
N LEU A 112 9.09 0.38 -6.02
CA LEU A 112 9.82 1.15 -7.02
C LEU A 112 8.85 2.06 -7.77
N LEU A 113 8.89 3.36 -7.49
CA LEU A 113 8.03 4.38 -8.06
C LEU A 113 8.78 5.22 -9.09
N GLN A 114 8.01 6.01 -9.84
CA GLN A 114 8.53 6.71 -11.01
C GLN A 114 9.07 8.11 -10.73
N GLY A 115 9.14 8.54 -9.46
CA GLY A 115 9.57 9.88 -9.14
C GLY A 115 11.02 10.17 -9.55
N PRO A 116 11.40 11.44 -9.72
CA PRO A 116 12.68 11.83 -10.30
C PRO A 116 13.92 11.31 -9.56
N SER A 117 13.86 11.11 -8.25
CA SER A 117 15.03 10.62 -7.49
C SER A 117 15.38 9.18 -7.83
N PHE A 118 14.45 8.41 -8.41
CA PHE A 118 14.76 7.08 -8.93
C PHE A 118 15.84 7.14 -10.03
N ALA A 119 16.11 8.28 -10.67
CA ALA A 119 17.09 8.37 -11.74
C ALA A 119 18.53 8.01 -11.30
N THR A 120 18.86 8.14 -10.01
CA THR A 120 20.18 7.80 -9.47
C THR A 120 20.28 6.34 -9.03
N PHE A 121 19.15 5.71 -8.71
CA PHE A 121 19.09 4.35 -8.18
C PHE A 121 19.61 3.27 -9.16
N PRO A 122 19.31 3.30 -10.47
CA PRO A 122 19.80 2.29 -11.43
C PRO A 122 21.32 2.12 -11.48
N ALA A 123 22.09 3.16 -11.23
CA ALA A 123 23.56 3.06 -11.18
C ALA A 123 24.05 2.18 -10.02
N ARG A 124 23.29 2.16 -8.91
CA ARG A 124 23.59 1.44 -7.68
C ARG A 124 22.75 0.16 -7.50
N LEU A 125 21.87 -0.16 -8.44
CA LEU A 125 20.96 -1.29 -8.36
C LEU A 125 21.69 -2.64 -8.17
N HIS A 126 22.90 -2.77 -8.71
CA HIS A 126 23.75 -3.96 -8.55
C HIS A 126 24.14 -4.24 -7.10
N GLU A 127 24.26 -3.21 -6.25
CA GLU A 127 24.58 -3.36 -4.82
C GLU A 127 23.47 -4.06 -4.03
N PHE A 128 22.26 -4.09 -4.61
CA PHE A 128 21.11 -4.77 -4.04
C PHE A 128 20.96 -6.21 -4.54
N ALA A 129 21.70 -6.64 -5.56
CA ALA A 129 21.45 -7.90 -6.28
C ALA A 129 21.42 -9.14 -5.38
N ASP A 130 22.26 -9.15 -4.34
CA ASP A 130 22.43 -10.27 -3.41
C ASP A 130 21.38 -10.29 -2.28
N PHE A 131 20.50 -9.30 -2.18
CA PHE A 131 19.41 -9.30 -1.19
C PHE A 131 18.18 -10.01 -1.73
N GLU A 132 17.47 -10.69 -0.84
CA GLU A 132 16.15 -11.25 -1.12
C GLU A 132 15.08 -10.23 -0.77
N PHE A 133 14.36 -9.77 -1.78
CA PHE A 133 13.22 -8.88 -1.64
C PHE A 133 12.19 -9.17 -2.73
N ALA A 134 10.93 -8.87 -2.42
CA ALA A 134 9.87 -8.77 -3.42
C ALA A 134 9.80 -7.35 -3.96
N ILE A 135 9.33 -7.19 -5.18
CA ILE A 135 9.29 -5.90 -5.89
C ILE A 135 7.85 -5.55 -6.22
N ALA A 136 7.41 -4.40 -5.75
CA ALA A 136 6.12 -3.80 -6.07
C ALA A 136 6.31 -2.51 -6.87
N THR A 137 5.43 -2.26 -7.83
CA THR A 137 5.39 -1.00 -8.58
C THR A 137 3.96 -0.68 -9.03
N LEU A 138 3.75 0.44 -9.70
CA LEU A 138 2.42 0.92 -10.07
C LEU A 138 2.39 1.67 -11.39
N ASN A 139 1.21 1.70 -12.02
CA ASN A 139 0.85 2.47 -13.20
C ASN A 139 1.90 2.40 -14.34
N SER A 140 2.79 3.39 -14.44
CA SER A 140 3.85 3.47 -15.47
C SER A 140 5.05 2.59 -15.12
N PHE A 141 4.82 1.29 -15.03
CA PHE A 141 5.80 0.29 -14.60
C PHE A 141 6.90 -0.10 -15.63
N PRO A 142 6.71 -0.03 -16.97
CA PRO A 142 7.71 -0.57 -17.88
C PRO A 142 9.10 0.10 -17.83
N PRO A 143 9.22 1.42 -17.62
CA PRO A 143 10.51 2.04 -17.35
C PRO A 143 11.24 1.46 -16.14
N VAL A 144 10.51 1.15 -15.05
CA VAL A 144 11.10 0.51 -13.85
C VAL A 144 11.58 -0.90 -14.17
N GLU A 145 10.78 -1.69 -14.90
CA GLU A 145 11.19 -3.04 -15.31
C GLU A 145 12.42 -3.07 -16.20
N ARG A 146 12.62 -2.04 -17.04
CA ARG A 146 13.83 -1.96 -17.88
C ARG A 146 15.09 -1.91 -17.01
N GLU A 147 15.07 -1.16 -15.92
CA GLU A 147 16.20 -1.08 -15.00
C GLU A 147 16.36 -2.38 -14.20
N LEU A 148 15.27 -2.99 -13.75
CA LEU A 148 15.31 -4.28 -13.03
C LEU A 148 15.95 -5.42 -13.84
N ARG A 149 15.77 -5.43 -15.16
CA ARG A 149 16.40 -6.43 -16.05
C ARG A 149 17.93 -6.40 -15.98
N ARG A 150 18.53 -5.26 -15.60
CA ARG A 150 19.99 -5.13 -15.46
C ARG A 150 20.55 -5.98 -14.32
N ILE A 151 19.72 -6.35 -13.34
CA ILE A 151 20.06 -7.29 -12.26
C ILE A 151 19.28 -8.60 -12.37
N ASN A 152 18.76 -8.93 -13.55
CA ASN A 152 17.95 -10.13 -13.80
C ASN A 152 16.75 -10.28 -12.83
N ARG A 153 16.09 -9.17 -12.53
CA ARG A 153 14.86 -9.13 -11.71
C ARG A 153 13.69 -8.56 -12.51
N HIS A 154 12.48 -8.81 -12.02
CA HIS A 154 11.22 -8.27 -12.53
C HIS A 154 10.35 -7.82 -11.36
N ALA A 155 9.35 -6.97 -11.63
CA ALA A 155 8.36 -6.67 -10.62
C ALA A 155 7.51 -7.94 -10.32
N ASP A 156 7.18 -8.14 -9.05
CA ASP A 156 6.33 -9.25 -8.60
C ASP A 156 4.87 -8.81 -8.47
N ILE A 157 4.66 -7.55 -8.05
CA ILE A 157 3.35 -6.96 -7.78
C ILE A 157 3.20 -5.66 -8.57
N LEU A 158 2.08 -5.51 -9.25
CA LEU A 158 1.77 -4.34 -10.06
C LEU A 158 0.39 -3.79 -9.73
N LEU A 159 0.30 -2.51 -9.34
CA LEU A 159 -0.97 -1.83 -9.08
C LEU A 159 -1.38 -0.91 -10.24
N PHE A 160 -2.62 -1.03 -10.72
CA PHE A 160 -3.27 -0.05 -11.58
C PHE A 160 -4.50 0.55 -10.89
N THR A 161 -4.61 1.88 -10.94
CA THR A 161 -5.76 2.60 -10.35
C THR A 161 -6.46 3.53 -11.34
N GLN A 162 -5.94 3.62 -12.57
CA GLN A 162 -6.38 4.57 -13.59
C GLN A 162 -6.45 3.90 -14.97
N PRO A 163 -7.49 4.15 -15.78
CA PRO A 163 -7.64 3.53 -17.10
C PRO A 163 -6.59 4.00 -18.09
N GLY A 164 -6.09 5.24 -17.96
CA GLY A 164 -4.99 5.75 -18.79
C GLY A 164 -3.74 4.86 -18.75
N SER A 165 -3.41 4.34 -17.57
CA SER A 165 -2.25 3.45 -17.39
C SER A 165 -2.44 2.10 -18.08
N ILE A 166 -3.64 1.52 -18.03
CA ILE A 166 -3.97 0.28 -18.74
C ILE A 166 -3.86 0.52 -20.25
N ARG A 167 -4.44 1.61 -20.76
CA ARG A 167 -4.38 1.99 -22.18
C ARG A 167 -2.94 2.18 -22.68
N ALA A 168 -2.12 2.87 -21.90
CA ALA A 168 -0.73 3.13 -22.26
C ALA A 168 0.12 1.86 -22.31
N TRP A 169 -0.14 0.88 -21.43
CA TRP A 169 0.78 -0.22 -21.15
C TRP A 169 0.16 -1.61 -21.31
N HIS A 170 -0.96 -1.73 -22.03
CA HIS A 170 -1.67 -3.01 -22.21
C HIS A 170 -0.78 -4.12 -22.80
N PRO A 171 0.04 -3.90 -23.86
CA PRO A 171 0.94 -4.95 -24.37
C PRO A 171 1.95 -5.43 -23.32
N GLU A 172 2.51 -4.50 -22.53
CA GLU A 172 3.44 -4.83 -21.46
C GLU A 172 2.75 -5.54 -20.29
N LEU A 173 1.51 -5.17 -19.97
CA LEU A 173 0.67 -5.83 -18.97
C LEU A 173 0.37 -7.29 -19.35
N VAL A 174 -0.03 -7.55 -20.60
CA VAL A 174 -0.28 -8.93 -21.05
C VAL A 174 1.00 -9.76 -20.96
N LYS A 175 2.15 -9.18 -21.36
CA LYS A 175 3.46 -9.83 -21.19
C LYS A 175 3.82 -10.02 -19.72
N PHE A 176 3.40 -9.14 -18.81
CA PHE A 176 3.60 -9.31 -17.37
C PHE A 176 2.80 -10.53 -16.86
N LEU A 177 1.50 -10.58 -17.12
CA LEU A 177 0.59 -11.63 -16.65
C LEU A 177 0.95 -13.04 -17.15
N ALA A 178 1.59 -13.13 -18.33
CA ALA A 178 2.01 -14.39 -18.94
C ALA A 178 3.31 -15.00 -18.35
N ARG A 179 4.05 -14.28 -17.49
CA ARG A 179 5.37 -14.72 -17.01
C ARG A 179 5.31 -15.84 -15.96
N SER A 180 6.43 -16.55 -15.90
CA SER A 180 6.89 -17.35 -14.76
C SER A 180 8.16 -16.68 -14.21
N PRO A 181 8.35 -16.56 -12.87
CA PRO A 181 7.55 -17.09 -11.78
C PRO A 181 6.27 -16.29 -11.52
N PRO A 182 5.46 -16.68 -10.53
CA PRO A 182 4.20 -16.03 -10.27
C PRO A 182 4.24 -14.56 -9.88
N ASN A 183 3.51 -13.73 -10.63
CA ASN A 183 3.19 -12.34 -10.28
C ASN A 183 1.71 -12.14 -9.91
N LEU A 184 1.41 -10.94 -9.40
CA LEU A 184 0.07 -10.46 -9.09
C LEU A 184 -0.14 -9.04 -9.63
N VAL A 185 -1.22 -8.83 -10.38
CA VAL A 185 -1.72 -7.51 -10.74
C VAL A 185 -2.89 -7.18 -9.84
N VAL A 186 -2.84 -6.00 -9.26
CA VAL A 186 -3.90 -5.44 -8.44
C VAL A 186 -4.54 -4.29 -9.21
N ALA A 187 -5.87 -4.27 -9.29
CA ALA A 187 -6.58 -3.22 -10.00
C ALA A 187 -7.91 -2.87 -9.33
N ASN A 188 -8.47 -1.72 -9.67
CA ASN A 188 -9.89 -1.43 -9.45
C ASN A 188 -10.67 -1.52 -10.77
N HIS A 189 -12.00 -1.66 -10.68
CA HIS A 189 -12.87 -1.67 -11.86
C HIS A 189 -12.68 -0.43 -12.75
N TYR A 190 -12.45 0.73 -12.13
CA TYR A 190 -12.20 1.97 -12.88
C TYR A 190 -10.95 1.89 -13.76
N ALA A 191 -9.84 1.30 -13.28
CA ALA A 191 -8.67 1.06 -14.11
C ALA A 191 -8.96 0.09 -15.24
N LEU A 192 -9.66 -1.01 -14.95
CA LEU A 192 -10.00 -2.02 -15.95
C LEU A 192 -10.98 -1.53 -17.01
N SER A 193 -11.71 -0.45 -16.78
CA SER A 193 -12.51 0.21 -17.83
C SER A 193 -11.67 0.63 -19.05
N GLY A 194 -10.36 0.84 -18.87
CA GLY A 194 -9.42 1.13 -19.96
C GLY A 194 -9.25 -0.03 -20.96
N LEU A 195 -9.68 -1.24 -20.63
CA LEU A 195 -9.64 -2.41 -21.52
C LEU A 195 -10.59 -2.26 -22.73
N SER A 196 -11.62 -1.43 -22.60
CA SER A 196 -12.61 -1.18 -23.65
C SER A 196 -11.99 -0.65 -24.96
N GLU A 197 -10.87 0.09 -24.88
CA GLU A 197 -10.15 0.56 -26.08
C GLU A 197 -9.53 -0.58 -26.91
N PHE A 198 -9.38 -1.77 -26.31
CA PHE A 198 -8.88 -2.97 -26.99
C PHE A 198 -10.00 -3.94 -27.36
N GLY A 199 -11.27 -3.51 -27.25
CA GLY A 199 -12.43 -4.36 -27.48
C GLY A 199 -12.58 -5.50 -26.47
N LEU A 200 -12.01 -5.35 -25.27
CA LEU A 200 -12.06 -6.36 -24.22
C LEU A 200 -12.97 -5.93 -23.07
N SER A 201 -13.86 -6.82 -22.64
CA SER A 201 -14.61 -6.61 -21.41
C SER A 201 -13.79 -6.98 -20.17
N GLU A 202 -14.09 -6.34 -19.04
CA GLU A 202 -13.47 -6.69 -17.75
C GLU A 202 -13.64 -8.18 -17.44
N ARG A 203 -14.85 -8.70 -17.63
CA ARG A 203 -15.19 -10.11 -17.38
C ARG A 203 -14.30 -11.06 -18.20
N GLU A 204 -14.08 -10.77 -19.48
CA GLU A 204 -13.22 -11.59 -20.33
C GLU A 204 -11.75 -11.53 -19.90
N PHE A 205 -11.27 -10.35 -19.52
CA PHE A 205 -9.89 -10.17 -19.06
C PHE A 205 -9.64 -10.90 -17.75
N VAL A 206 -10.59 -10.79 -16.81
CA VAL A 206 -10.57 -11.52 -15.54
C VAL A 206 -10.58 -13.02 -15.79
N ALA A 207 -11.48 -13.53 -16.63
CA ALA A 207 -11.55 -14.96 -16.93
C ALA A 207 -10.23 -15.52 -17.50
N ARG A 208 -9.53 -14.74 -18.34
CA ARG A 208 -8.23 -15.12 -18.93
C ARG A 208 -7.08 -15.14 -17.92
N HIS A 209 -7.11 -14.27 -16.91
CA HIS A 209 -5.99 -14.03 -16.01
C HIS A 209 -6.32 -14.25 -14.53
N ASP A 210 -7.42 -14.94 -14.21
CA ASP A 210 -8.09 -14.96 -12.90
C ASP A 210 -7.15 -15.13 -11.69
N LYS A 211 -6.21 -16.08 -11.76
CA LYS A 211 -5.26 -16.39 -10.68
C LYS A 211 -4.17 -15.33 -10.47
N ARG A 212 -4.08 -14.35 -11.37
CA ARG A 212 -3.09 -13.27 -11.39
C ARG A 212 -3.67 -11.93 -10.97
N LEU A 213 -4.97 -11.86 -10.71
CA LEU A 213 -5.66 -10.60 -10.45
C LEU A 213 -6.18 -10.54 -9.02
N LEU A 214 -6.03 -9.38 -8.40
CA LEU A 214 -6.72 -9.00 -7.17
C LEU A 214 -7.48 -7.70 -7.44
N LEU A 215 -8.78 -7.67 -7.15
CA LEU A 215 -9.57 -6.45 -7.27
C LEU A 215 -9.73 -5.74 -5.93
N VAL A 216 -9.54 -4.43 -5.97
CA VAL A 216 -9.69 -3.50 -4.84
C VAL A 216 -10.70 -2.42 -5.21
N HIS A 217 -11.28 -1.77 -4.21
CA HIS A 217 -12.31 -0.76 -4.41
C HIS A 217 -11.94 0.60 -3.80
N SER A 218 -12.66 1.65 -4.20
CA SER A 218 -12.28 3.05 -4.03
C SER A 218 -13.36 3.86 -3.27
N ASP A 219 -13.64 3.51 -2.02
CA ASP A 219 -14.73 4.16 -1.25
C ASP A 219 -14.41 4.46 0.23
N GLY A 220 -13.14 4.33 0.62
CA GLY A 220 -12.67 4.58 1.98
C GLY A 220 -11.69 3.52 2.48
N PRO A 221 -11.08 3.72 3.65
CA PRO A 221 -10.11 2.80 4.25
C PRO A 221 -10.69 1.39 4.52
N PRO A 222 -9.82 0.37 4.69
CA PRO A 222 -10.22 -1.00 4.99
C PRO A 222 -11.10 -1.10 6.25
N LEU A 223 -12.28 -1.71 6.14
CA LEU A 223 -13.15 -2.06 7.27
C LEU A 223 -13.50 -3.56 7.24
N PRO A 224 -13.95 -4.18 8.34
CA PRO A 224 -14.32 -5.59 8.36
C PRO A 224 -15.33 -5.99 7.28
N SER A 225 -16.36 -5.18 7.06
CA SER A 225 -17.35 -5.42 5.99
C SER A 225 -16.82 -5.18 4.58
N ARG A 226 -15.67 -4.52 4.42
CA ARG A 226 -15.08 -4.10 3.13
C ARG A 226 -13.54 -4.03 3.19
N PRO A 227 -12.84 -5.17 3.33
CA PRO A 227 -11.43 -5.17 3.71
C PRO A 227 -10.46 -4.63 2.64
N LEU A 228 -10.86 -4.65 1.37
CA LEU A 228 -10.01 -4.22 0.24
C LEU A 228 -10.46 -2.89 -0.36
N HIS A 229 -11.05 -2.04 0.47
CA HIS A 229 -11.43 -0.69 0.07
C HIS A 229 -10.33 0.27 0.51
N PHE A 230 -10.03 1.23 -0.36
CA PHE A 230 -9.04 2.28 -0.09
C PHE A 230 -9.65 3.65 -0.35
N GLU A 231 -9.25 4.66 0.44
CA GLU A 231 -9.70 6.04 0.23
C GLU A 231 -9.07 6.61 -1.05
N ASN A 232 -9.84 7.41 -1.78
CA ASN A 232 -9.36 8.07 -2.99
C ASN A 232 -8.08 8.87 -2.69
N GLY A 233 -7.02 8.61 -3.46
CA GLY A 233 -5.71 9.21 -3.24
C GLY A 233 -4.73 8.87 -4.36
N PRO A 234 -3.46 9.28 -4.24
CA PRO A 234 -2.42 8.83 -5.16
C PRO A 234 -2.26 7.31 -5.07
N SER A 235 -1.95 6.62 -6.17
CA SER A 235 -1.92 5.14 -6.19
C SER A 235 -1.00 4.50 -5.14
N VAL A 236 0.06 5.21 -4.72
CA VAL A 236 0.95 4.76 -3.63
C VAL A 236 0.22 4.61 -2.30
N SER A 237 -0.81 5.44 -2.04
CA SER A 237 -1.62 5.36 -0.82
C SER A 237 -2.52 4.14 -0.75
N TRP A 238 -2.64 3.40 -1.86
CA TRP A 238 -3.34 2.11 -1.91
C TRP A 238 -2.34 0.97 -1.84
N LEU A 239 -1.24 1.08 -2.59
CA LEU A 239 -0.22 0.03 -2.67
C LEU A 239 0.38 -0.26 -1.30
N ILE A 240 0.76 0.76 -0.52
CA ILE A 240 1.45 0.54 0.75
C ILE A 240 0.55 -0.18 1.78
N PRO A 241 -0.68 0.29 2.08
CA PRO A 241 -1.58 -0.43 2.99
C PRO A 241 -1.94 -1.83 2.49
N LEU A 242 -2.12 -2.01 1.18
CA LEU A 242 -2.38 -3.32 0.58
C LEU A 242 -1.24 -4.32 0.84
N LEU A 243 0.02 -3.88 0.71
CA LEU A 243 1.17 -4.73 0.96
C LEU A 243 1.23 -5.24 2.41
N LEU A 244 0.58 -4.56 3.37
CA LEU A 244 0.56 -5.01 4.77
C LEU A 244 -0.22 -6.32 4.97
N PHE A 245 -1.18 -6.63 4.10
CA PHE A 245 -1.85 -7.95 4.11
C PHE A 245 -0.86 -9.09 3.87
N ALA A 246 0.25 -8.82 3.18
CA ALA A 246 1.31 -9.78 2.89
C ALA A 246 2.33 -9.95 4.04
N ARG A 247 2.22 -9.12 5.10
CA ARG A 247 3.14 -9.09 6.26
C ARG A 247 4.63 -9.06 5.87
N PRO A 248 5.07 -8.03 5.12
CA PRO A 248 6.47 -7.89 4.75
C PRO A 248 7.32 -7.61 5.99
N ARG A 249 8.60 -7.97 5.93
CA ARG A 249 9.55 -7.67 7.02
C ARG A 249 9.74 -6.16 7.19
N ARG A 250 10.01 -5.47 6.07
CA ARG A 250 10.16 -4.02 5.95
C ARG A 250 9.77 -3.59 4.54
N ILE A 251 9.51 -2.30 4.35
CA ILE A 251 9.22 -1.71 3.04
C ILE A 251 10.22 -0.58 2.77
N PHE A 252 10.82 -0.58 1.58
CA PHE A 252 11.69 0.49 1.09
C PHE A 252 11.06 1.13 -0.14
N LEU A 253 10.79 2.44 -0.07
CA LEU A 253 10.19 3.21 -1.15
C LEU A 253 11.28 3.94 -1.93
N PHE A 254 11.38 3.68 -3.23
CA PHE A 254 12.30 4.38 -4.12
C PHE A 254 11.50 5.23 -5.11
N GLY A 255 11.93 6.46 -5.39
CA GLY A 255 11.21 7.37 -6.28
C GLY A 255 9.88 7.87 -5.72
N ALA A 256 9.69 7.83 -4.40
CA ALA A 256 8.51 8.36 -3.72
C ALA A 256 8.71 9.85 -3.41
N ASP A 257 8.86 10.68 -4.45
CA ASP A 257 9.27 12.08 -4.29
C ASP A 257 8.13 13.03 -3.89
N GLY A 258 6.91 12.77 -4.39
CA GLY A 258 5.77 13.69 -4.28
C GLY A 258 5.82 14.87 -5.26
N GLY A 259 6.39 14.65 -6.45
CA GLY A 259 6.59 15.66 -7.49
C GLY A 259 8.06 15.99 -7.68
N SER A 260 8.39 16.70 -8.77
CA SER A 260 9.75 17.20 -8.95
C SER A 260 9.94 18.53 -8.23
N ASN A 261 11.19 18.81 -7.87
CA ASN A 261 11.59 20.11 -7.33
C ASN A 261 12.73 20.62 -8.21
N PRO A 262 12.56 21.74 -8.95
CA PRO A 262 13.59 22.28 -9.85
C PRO A 262 14.96 22.52 -9.20
N SER A 263 15.01 22.72 -7.88
CA SER A 263 16.27 22.86 -7.13
C SER A 263 17.09 21.56 -7.06
N PHE A 264 16.47 20.40 -7.30
CA PHE A 264 17.10 19.08 -7.21
C PHE A 264 16.95 18.26 -8.50
N SER A 265 15.86 18.42 -9.25
CA SER A 265 15.62 17.76 -10.53
C SER A 265 14.65 18.52 -11.42
N LYS A 266 15.05 18.74 -12.67
CA LYS A 266 14.20 19.29 -13.74
C LYS A 266 13.33 18.21 -14.43
N ARG A 267 13.38 16.96 -13.97
CA ARG A 267 12.61 15.87 -14.58
C ARG A 267 11.27 15.70 -13.85
N PRO A 268 10.13 15.56 -14.54
CA PRO A 268 8.85 15.24 -13.89
C PRO A 268 8.82 13.81 -13.31
N TYR A 269 9.49 12.87 -13.99
CA TYR A 269 9.65 11.48 -13.58
C TYR A 269 11.06 11.00 -13.99
N PHE A 270 11.58 9.91 -13.41
CA PHE A 270 12.99 9.53 -13.63
C PHE A 270 13.36 9.23 -15.08
N TYR A 271 12.41 8.68 -15.84
CA TYR A 271 12.58 8.26 -17.23
C TYR A 271 12.31 9.38 -18.24
N TYR A 272 12.03 10.60 -17.78
CA TYR A 272 12.00 11.78 -18.63
C TYR A 272 13.38 12.41 -18.68
N ASP A 273 13.70 13.03 -19.80
CA ASP A 273 14.77 14.01 -19.88
C ASP A 273 14.38 15.29 -19.13
N ASN A 274 15.35 16.20 -18.95
CA ASN A 274 15.04 17.51 -18.40
C ASN A 274 14.04 18.24 -19.33
N TYR A 275 13.08 18.98 -18.76
CA TYR A 275 12.02 19.62 -19.56
C TYR A 275 12.55 20.68 -20.55
N ASP A 276 13.76 21.20 -20.33
CA ASP A 276 14.47 22.16 -21.16
C ASP A 276 15.51 21.51 -22.09
N ALA A 277 15.57 20.18 -22.14
CA ALA A 277 16.45 19.47 -23.05
C ALA A 277 16.07 19.73 -24.51
N ALA A 278 17.09 19.90 -25.36
CA ALA A 278 16.90 20.08 -26.80
C ALA A 278 16.40 18.79 -27.49
N ALA A 279 16.68 17.62 -26.91
CA ALA A 279 16.31 16.32 -27.44
C ALA A 279 14.79 16.18 -27.64
N GLU A 280 14.38 15.47 -28.70
CA GLU A 280 12.98 15.16 -28.92
C GLU A 280 12.42 14.27 -27.80
N PRO A 281 11.15 14.46 -27.38
CA PRO A 281 10.53 13.62 -26.38
C PRO A 281 10.59 12.15 -26.80
N GLN A 282 10.89 11.28 -25.83
CA GLN A 282 10.94 9.85 -26.08
C GLN A 282 9.58 9.33 -26.59
N GLU A 283 9.59 8.42 -27.57
CA GLU A 283 8.39 7.96 -28.30
C GLU A 283 7.25 7.49 -27.39
N PHE A 284 7.57 6.82 -26.28
CA PHE A 284 6.55 6.33 -25.35
C PHE A 284 5.74 7.47 -24.68
N LEU A 285 6.23 8.71 -24.70
CA LEU A 285 5.50 9.89 -24.25
C LEU A 285 4.32 10.25 -25.16
N ASN A 286 4.25 9.67 -26.36
CA ASN A 286 3.11 9.77 -27.27
C ASN A 286 1.97 8.81 -26.91
N ARG A 287 2.16 7.92 -25.93
CA ARG A 287 1.13 6.97 -25.50
C ARG A 287 -0.03 7.67 -24.76
N PRO A 288 -1.26 7.13 -24.82
CA PRO A 288 -2.41 7.71 -24.13
C PRO A 288 -2.15 7.98 -22.64
N GLY A 289 -2.45 9.18 -22.18
CA GLY A 289 -2.31 9.56 -20.78
C GLY A 289 -0.88 9.91 -20.33
N MET A 290 0.12 9.79 -21.21
CA MET A 290 1.45 10.39 -20.97
C MET A 290 1.45 11.86 -21.42
N VAL A 291 2.23 12.70 -20.74
CA VAL A 291 2.28 14.15 -21.02
C VAL A 291 3.72 14.59 -21.15
N SER A 292 4.11 15.10 -22.32
CA SER A 292 5.38 15.81 -22.47
C SER A 292 5.31 17.21 -21.84
N PHE A 293 6.37 17.59 -21.14
CA PHE A 293 6.56 18.92 -20.57
C PHE A 293 7.66 19.73 -21.28
N LYS A 294 8.17 19.25 -22.42
CA LYS A 294 9.24 19.91 -23.20
C LYS A 294 8.85 21.35 -23.51
N GLY A 295 9.66 22.31 -23.06
CA GLY A 295 9.41 23.74 -23.27
C GLY A 295 8.18 24.31 -22.56
N LEU A 296 7.60 23.59 -21.57
CA LEU A 296 6.36 23.97 -20.87
C LEU A 296 6.57 24.14 -19.35
N PRO A 297 7.45 25.05 -18.88
CA PRO A 297 7.80 25.17 -17.46
C PRO A 297 6.58 25.44 -16.57
N ARG A 298 5.68 26.35 -16.96
CA ARG A 298 4.46 26.66 -16.18
C ARG A 298 3.54 25.46 -15.98
N LYS A 299 3.45 24.58 -16.99
CA LYS A 299 2.63 23.37 -16.92
C LYS A 299 3.27 22.33 -15.99
N LEU A 300 4.60 22.24 -16.02
CA LEU A 300 5.37 21.40 -15.11
C LEU A 300 5.25 21.90 -13.66
N ASP A 301 5.33 23.21 -13.42
CA ASP A 301 5.18 23.81 -12.09
C ASP A 301 3.81 23.50 -11.47
N GLU A 302 2.73 23.70 -12.24
CA GLU A 302 1.38 23.36 -11.79
C GLU A 302 1.21 21.85 -11.56
N TYR A 303 1.80 21.02 -12.43
CA TYR A 303 1.81 19.58 -12.25
C TYR A 303 2.53 19.18 -10.95
N ASN A 304 3.72 19.73 -10.68
CA ASN A 304 4.49 19.49 -9.47
C ASN A 304 3.76 19.96 -8.21
N ARG A 305 3.11 21.14 -8.27
CA ARG A 305 2.27 21.65 -7.18
C ARG A 305 1.15 20.66 -6.83
N ARG A 306 0.49 20.08 -7.84
CA ARG A 306 -0.54 19.05 -7.63
C ARG A 306 0.05 17.77 -7.04
N GLN A 307 1.20 17.31 -7.52
CA GLN A 307 1.86 16.13 -6.95
C GLN A 307 2.26 16.35 -5.48
N HIS A 308 2.71 17.56 -5.13
CA HIS A 308 3.05 17.93 -3.76
C HIS A 308 1.82 17.83 -2.83
N ILE A 309 0.70 18.42 -3.25
CA ILE A 309 -0.58 18.34 -2.52
C ILE A 309 -1.04 16.88 -2.42
N ASN A 310 -0.93 16.11 -3.51
CA ASN A 310 -1.30 14.69 -3.53
C ASN A 310 -0.43 13.87 -2.58
N ALA A 311 0.87 14.17 -2.45
CA ALA A 311 1.76 13.47 -1.53
C ALA A 311 1.38 13.72 -0.07
N ILE A 312 1.11 14.98 0.30
CA ILE A 312 0.64 15.36 1.65
C ILE A 312 -0.70 14.67 1.97
N ASN A 313 -1.63 14.68 1.02
CA ASN A 313 -2.91 13.98 1.18
C ASN A 313 -2.70 12.47 1.26
N GLY A 314 -1.77 11.92 0.46
CA GLY A 314 -1.39 10.52 0.46
C GLY A 314 -0.88 10.07 1.83
N ASP A 315 -0.04 10.84 2.50
CA ASP A 315 0.43 10.56 3.86
C ASP A 315 -0.75 10.43 4.83
N ARG A 316 -1.71 11.36 4.79
CA ARG A 316 -2.90 11.31 5.64
C ARG A 316 -3.75 10.06 5.38
N VAL A 317 -3.93 9.71 4.12
CA VAL A 317 -4.69 8.51 3.70
C VAL A 317 -3.99 7.24 4.15
N ILE A 318 -2.66 7.16 4.01
CA ILE A 318 -1.88 6.01 4.45
C ILE A 318 -1.94 5.83 5.97
N ASP A 319 -1.72 6.91 6.73
CA ASP A 319 -1.77 6.88 8.21
C ASP A 319 -3.12 6.35 8.70
N PHE A 320 -4.22 6.87 8.13
CA PHE A 320 -5.54 6.41 8.52
C PHE A 320 -5.79 4.95 8.12
N ALA A 321 -5.36 4.54 6.92
CA ALA A 321 -5.47 3.16 6.48
C ALA A 321 -4.71 2.19 7.40
N PHE A 322 -3.53 2.57 7.89
CA PHE A 322 -2.76 1.77 8.85
C PHE A 322 -3.48 1.58 10.17
N ARG A 323 -4.01 2.66 10.74
CA ARG A 323 -4.80 2.59 11.98
C ARG A 323 -6.04 1.72 11.80
N SER A 324 -6.70 1.84 10.65
CA SER A 324 -7.83 0.97 10.28
C SER A 324 -7.41 -0.50 10.21
N LEU A 325 -6.29 -0.77 9.55
CA LEU A 325 -5.77 -2.14 9.39
C LEU A 325 -5.40 -2.78 10.75
N GLU A 326 -4.75 -2.02 11.61
CA GLU A 326 -4.43 -2.42 12.98
C GLU A 326 -5.70 -2.63 13.81
N ALA A 327 -6.59 -1.64 13.84
CA ALA A 327 -7.79 -1.63 14.66
C ALA A 327 -8.82 -2.69 14.23
N HIS A 328 -8.81 -3.16 12.99
CA HIS A 328 -9.80 -4.12 12.49
C HIS A 328 -9.22 -5.50 12.27
N PHE A 329 -8.03 -5.61 11.68
CA PHE A 329 -7.43 -6.89 11.27
C PHE A 329 -6.22 -7.29 12.12
N GLY A 330 -5.75 -6.43 13.03
CA GLY A 330 -4.56 -6.69 13.84
C GLY A 330 -3.28 -6.72 13.01
N ILE A 331 -3.31 -6.11 11.82
CA ILE A 331 -2.16 -6.02 10.93
C ILE A 331 -1.25 -4.91 11.46
N GLN A 332 -0.07 -5.30 11.92
CA GLN A 332 0.95 -4.38 12.40
C GLN A 332 1.71 -3.76 11.22
N VAL A 333 2.06 -2.48 11.36
CA VAL A 333 2.85 -1.77 10.35
C VAL A 333 4.33 -2.13 10.54
N PRO A 334 5.00 -2.75 9.55
CA PRO A 334 6.42 -3.01 9.61
C PRO A 334 7.21 -1.70 9.44
N PRO A 335 8.54 -1.68 9.69
CA PRO A 335 9.34 -0.51 9.36
C PRO A 335 9.24 -0.16 7.86
N ILE A 336 8.91 1.09 7.56
CA ILE A 336 8.83 1.62 6.20
C ILE A 336 9.79 2.79 6.07
N PHE A 337 10.64 2.75 5.05
CA PHE A 337 11.63 3.78 4.78
C PHE A 337 11.41 4.39 3.41
N ASN A 338 11.49 5.72 3.33
CA ASN A 338 11.50 6.44 2.07
C ASN A 338 12.95 6.70 1.66
N VAL A 339 13.45 6.01 0.64
CA VAL A 339 14.83 6.10 0.14
C VAL A 339 15.00 7.32 -0.79
N CYS A 340 14.44 8.45 -0.35
CA CYS A 340 14.45 9.75 -1.02
C CYS A 340 14.59 10.84 0.06
N PRO A 341 15.82 11.29 0.38
CA PRO A 341 16.06 12.29 1.42
C PRO A 341 15.26 13.59 1.23
N ASN A 342 15.04 13.97 -0.03
CA ASN A 342 14.36 15.19 -0.44
C ASN A 342 12.85 15.01 -0.71
N SER A 343 12.28 13.85 -0.35
CA SER A 343 10.86 13.59 -0.56
C SER A 343 9.96 14.57 0.20
N VAL A 344 8.81 14.87 -0.42
CA VAL A 344 7.68 15.58 0.17
C VAL A 344 6.96 14.72 1.21
N HIS A 345 6.93 13.40 1.04
CA HIS A 345 6.32 12.48 1.99
C HIS A 345 7.09 12.54 3.32
N ARG A 346 6.35 12.70 4.42
CA ARG A 346 6.87 12.86 5.79
C ARG A 346 6.40 11.78 6.75
N ILE A 347 5.41 10.99 6.36
CA ILE A 347 4.92 9.87 7.21
C ILE A 347 6.00 8.81 7.46
N PHE A 348 6.99 8.67 6.58
CA PHE A 348 8.08 7.71 6.72
C PHE A 348 9.42 8.41 6.94
N PRO A 349 10.33 7.81 7.73
CA PRO A 349 11.73 8.23 7.77
C PRO A 349 12.31 8.30 6.35
N ARG A 350 12.92 9.45 6.04
CA ARG A 350 13.62 9.67 4.77
C ARG A 350 15.09 9.33 4.96
N ILE A 351 15.60 8.44 4.13
CA ILE A 351 16.95 7.90 4.18
C ILE A 351 17.58 7.93 2.79
N ASP A 352 18.90 7.79 2.69
CA ASP A 352 19.58 7.62 1.41
C ASP A 352 19.81 6.14 1.06
N ILE A 353 20.48 5.89 -0.07
CA ILE A 353 20.76 4.53 -0.56
C ILE A 353 21.73 3.79 0.36
N ASP A 354 22.71 4.49 0.95
CA ASP A 354 23.70 3.89 1.84
C ASP A 354 23.06 3.44 3.15
N ASP A 355 22.20 4.29 3.72
CA ASP A 355 21.34 3.93 4.86
C ASP A 355 20.48 2.71 4.55
N ALA A 356 19.87 2.65 3.35
CA ALA A 356 19.04 1.51 2.95
C ALA A 356 19.85 0.20 2.88
N LEU A 357 21.06 0.23 2.30
CA LEU A 357 21.98 -0.90 2.25
C LEU A 357 22.40 -1.35 3.66
N ALA A 358 22.73 -0.40 4.55
CA ALA A 358 23.09 -0.69 5.93
C ALA A 358 21.94 -1.39 6.67
N ARG A 359 20.71 -0.86 6.55
CA ARG A 359 19.51 -1.50 7.12
C ARG A 359 19.31 -2.90 6.59
N LEU A 360 19.49 -3.11 5.28
CA LEU A 360 19.36 -4.44 4.68
C LEU A 360 20.41 -5.42 5.22
N ALA A 361 21.64 -4.96 5.43
CA ALA A 361 22.74 -5.74 5.99
C ALA A 361 22.55 -6.08 7.47
N ASP A 362 21.99 -5.17 8.28
CA ASP A 362 21.71 -5.40 9.71
C ASP A 362 20.83 -6.65 9.96
N GLY A 363 19.96 -6.98 8.99
CA GLY A 363 19.11 -8.18 9.04
C GLY A 363 19.82 -9.51 8.74
N ARG A 364 21.09 -9.48 8.28
CA ARG A 364 21.90 -10.68 8.01
C ARG A 364 22.78 -11.09 9.21
N ALA A 365 23.03 -10.20 10.17
CA ALA A 365 23.95 -10.43 11.28
C ALA A 365 23.25 -10.94 12.55
N ARG A 366 23.01 -12.26 12.62
CA ARG A 366 23.11 -13.18 13.79
C ARG A 366 22.17 -14.39 13.64
N PRO A 367 22.68 -15.60 13.32
CA PRO A 367 22.17 -16.78 14.01
C PRO A 367 22.58 -16.64 15.48
N ALA A 368 21.63 -16.66 16.41
CA ALA A 368 21.94 -16.86 17.81
C ALA A 368 22.77 -18.15 17.94
N PRO A 369 23.86 -18.19 18.72
CA PRO A 369 24.58 -19.43 18.93
C PRO A 369 23.62 -20.40 19.60
N GLU A 370 23.43 -21.56 18.96
CA GLU A 370 22.76 -22.72 19.55
C GLU A 370 23.31 -22.88 20.97
N ARG A 371 22.44 -22.68 21.97
CA ARG A 371 22.72 -23.16 23.32
C ARG A 371 22.82 -24.67 23.20
N ARG A 372 24.06 -25.16 23.07
CA ARG A 372 24.42 -26.56 23.29
C ARG A 372 23.74 -27.02 24.57
N ALA A 373 22.70 -27.83 24.42
CA ALA A 373 22.14 -28.60 25.51
C ALA A 373 23.26 -29.51 26.03
N LYS A 374 23.85 -29.14 27.17
CA LYS A 374 24.66 -30.07 27.95
C LYS A 374 23.72 -31.17 28.45
N ARG A 375 23.65 -32.26 27.68
CA ARG A 375 23.30 -33.60 28.19
C ARG A 375 24.26 -33.92 29.33
N ALA A 376 23.81 -33.72 30.57
CA ALA A 376 24.37 -34.41 31.71
C ALA A 376 23.55 -35.69 31.90
N SER A 377 24.09 -36.80 31.41
CA SER A 377 23.64 -38.13 31.79
C SER A 377 23.91 -38.33 33.29
N LYS A 378 22.87 -38.46 34.11
CA LYS A 378 22.97 -39.25 35.33
C LYS A 378 21.86 -40.29 35.33
N ARG A 379 22.29 -41.52 35.04
CA ARG A 379 21.60 -42.78 35.25
C ARG A 379 21.06 -42.83 36.69
N GLY A 380 19.77 -42.63 36.86
CA GLY A 380 19.03 -43.07 38.04
C GLY A 380 18.48 -44.47 37.78
N ARG A 381 19.14 -45.49 38.34
CA ARG A 381 18.62 -46.86 38.44
C ARG A 381 17.23 -46.83 39.09
N ARG A 382 16.19 -47.24 38.36
CA ARG A 382 14.95 -47.75 38.95
C ARG A 382 15.02 -49.27 38.97
N ALA A 383 14.90 -49.86 40.15
CA ALA A 383 14.39 -51.22 40.32
C ALA A 383 13.53 -51.23 41.59
N ARG A 384 12.20 -51.10 41.41
CA ARG A 384 11.19 -51.58 42.35
C ARG A 384 10.40 -52.66 41.62
N THR A 385 10.65 -53.91 41.98
CA THR A 385 9.73 -55.05 41.92
C THR A 385 8.56 -54.75 42.86
N CYS A 386 7.31 -55.22 42.76
CA CYS A 386 6.53 -56.19 42.00
C CYS A 386 5.06 -55.66 42.03
N PRO A 387 4.13 -56.16 41.19
CA PRO A 387 3.16 -57.10 41.76
C PRO A 387 2.70 -58.19 40.78
N THR A 388 2.49 -59.40 41.30
CA THR A 388 1.53 -60.34 40.70
C THR A 388 1.03 -61.27 41.80
N ILE A 389 -0.22 -61.05 42.20
CA ILE A 389 -1.03 -61.99 42.98
C ILE A 389 -1.77 -62.85 41.96
N GLY A 390 -1.47 -64.14 41.94
CA GLY A 390 -2.22 -65.17 41.21
C GLY A 390 -2.55 -66.32 42.16
N ARG A 391 -3.84 -66.61 42.29
CA ARG A 391 -4.45 -67.65 43.14
C ARG A 391 -4.28 -69.07 42.55
N ASN A 392 -4.22 -70.06 43.44
CA ASN A 392 -4.99 -71.34 43.48
C ASN A 392 -4.11 -72.44 44.11
N ARG A 393 -4.45 -72.99 45.29
CA ARG A 393 -5.42 -74.09 45.54
C ARG A 393 -5.15 -75.35 44.71
N SER A 394 -4.39 -76.29 45.25
CA SER A 394 -4.82 -77.65 45.66
C SER A 394 -3.72 -78.25 46.54
#